data_AF-A0A259C6Q0-F1
#
_entry.id   AF-A0A259C6Q0-F1
#
_cell.length_a   1.000
_cell.length_b   1.000
_cell.length_c   1.000
_cell.angle_alpha   90.00
_cell.angle_beta   90.00
_cell.angle_gamma   90.00
#
_symmetry.space_group_name_H-M   'P 1'
#
loop_
_entity.id
_entity.type
_entity.pdbx_description
1 polymer ?
#
loop_
_entity_poly.entity_id
_entity_poly.type
_entity_poly.pdbx_seq_one_letter_code
_entity_poly.pdbx_strand_id
1 'polypeptide(L)'
;MGWAHRLFHTVPALWKFHAVHHSIEEMDWVAAHRTHPVDTGITNSGFAIVALLFDVNATAYAIFSLQFAFHSLLKHSNVAVGWGWLRWLYVTPTFHHWHHANVAHAHDKNFAAQFPLWDRLFGTALMTESQGPARYGVDDPVPMTFLGSLIFPFWSGRARIAAGAVSGDPEHRPEQRPEQRPDMADHSGRSDHSVDEAQAMELAALQA
;
A
#
# COMPACT_ATOMS: atom_id res chain seq x y z
N MET A 1 -3.98 3.12 -17.63
CA MET A 1 -3.49 2.21 -16.56
C MET A 1 -4.43 2.16 -15.37
N GLY A 2 -4.71 3.27 -14.68
CA GLY A 2 -5.52 3.24 -13.44
C GLY A 2 -6.92 2.62 -13.57
N TRP A 3 -7.62 2.79 -14.71
CA TRP A 3 -8.91 2.12 -14.93
C TRP A 3 -8.80 0.60 -15.07
N ALA A 4 -7.85 0.11 -15.89
CA ALA A 4 -7.65 -1.34 -16.06
C ALA A 4 -7.34 -2.00 -14.71
N HIS A 5 -6.45 -1.36 -13.93
CA HIS A 5 -6.11 -1.81 -12.59
C HIS A 5 -7.33 -1.83 -11.65
N ARG A 6 -8.14 -0.77 -11.66
CA ARG A 6 -9.39 -0.71 -10.89
C ARG A 6 -10.40 -1.78 -11.31
N LEU A 7 -10.46 -2.15 -12.59
CA LEU A 7 -11.31 -3.25 -13.06
C LEU A 7 -10.84 -4.60 -12.52
N PHE A 8 -9.52 -4.81 -12.40
CA PHE A 8 -8.99 -6.00 -11.73
C PHE A 8 -9.42 -6.12 -10.27
N HIS A 9 -9.54 -5.00 -9.55
CA HIS A 9 -10.01 -5.00 -8.16
C HIS A 9 -11.52 -5.12 -8.02
N THR A 10 -12.29 -4.57 -8.96
CA THR A 10 -13.76 -4.50 -8.85
C THR A 10 -14.52 -5.64 -9.53
N VAL A 11 -13.94 -6.28 -10.54
CA VAL A 11 -14.59 -7.37 -11.28
C VAL A 11 -14.08 -8.74 -10.75
N PRO A 12 -14.94 -9.57 -10.12
CA PRO A 12 -14.49 -10.82 -9.49
C PRO A 12 -13.78 -11.81 -10.42
N ALA A 13 -14.13 -11.83 -11.71
CA ALA A 13 -13.47 -12.68 -12.68
C ALA A 13 -12.04 -12.20 -12.99
N LEU A 14 -11.82 -10.89 -13.05
CA LEU A 14 -10.52 -10.28 -13.30
C LEU A 14 -9.65 -10.36 -12.04
N TRP A 15 -10.23 -10.15 -10.85
CA TRP A 15 -9.54 -10.25 -9.57
C TRP A 15 -8.75 -11.53 -9.44
N LYS A 16 -9.26 -12.67 -9.90
CA LYS A 16 -8.55 -13.94 -9.81
C LYS A 16 -7.17 -13.94 -10.51
N PHE A 17 -7.02 -13.19 -11.60
CA PHE A 17 -5.72 -13.03 -12.26
C PHE A 17 -4.81 -12.10 -11.46
N HIS A 18 -5.37 -11.04 -10.91
CA HIS A 18 -4.65 -10.02 -10.18
C HIS A 18 -4.31 -10.40 -8.73
N ALA A 19 -5.09 -11.31 -8.13
CA ALA A 19 -4.83 -11.90 -6.82
C ALA A 19 -3.48 -12.64 -6.81
N VAL A 20 -3.01 -13.15 -7.95
CA VAL A 20 -1.65 -13.69 -8.08
C VAL A 20 -0.59 -12.65 -7.72
N HIS A 21 -0.81 -11.40 -8.14
CA HIS A 21 0.04 -10.28 -7.82
C HIS A 21 -0.09 -9.83 -6.37
N HIS A 22 -1.30 -9.76 -5.85
CA HIS A 22 -1.54 -9.38 -4.45
C HIS A 22 -1.23 -10.49 -3.44
N SER A 23 -1.01 -11.75 -3.84
CA SER A 23 -0.73 -12.86 -2.93
C SER A 23 0.66 -12.82 -2.27
N ILE A 24 1.34 -11.69 -2.33
CA ILE A 24 2.70 -11.52 -1.84
C ILE A 24 2.60 -11.11 -0.39
N GLU A 25 3.16 -11.92 0.49
CA GLU A 25 3.14 -11.66 1.94
C GLU A 25 4.33 -10.81 2.38
N GLU A 26 5.41 -10.79 1.60
CA GLU A 26 6.62 -10.02 1.85
C GLU A 26 6.98 -9.18 0.61
N MET A 27 7.01 -7.86 0.79
CA MET A 27 7.16 -6.92 -0.33
C MET A 27 8.64 -6.61 -0.60
N ASP A 28 9.10 -6.97 -1.80
CA ASP A 28 10.39 -6.57 -2.36
C ASP A 28 10.29 -6.34 -3.88
N TRP A 29 11.40 -5.99 -4.54
CA TRP A 29 11.40 -5.68 -5.97
C TRP A 29 11.03 -6.86 -6.88
N VAL A 30 11.14 -8.11 -6.40
CA VAL A 30 10.73 -9.32 -7.14
C VAL A 30 9.21 -9.39 -7.23
N ALA A 31 8.49 -8.78 -6.30
CA ALA A 31 7.04 -8.69 -6.31
C ALA A 31 6.47 -8.09 -7.60
N ALA A 32 7.23 -7.19 -8.24
CA ALA A 32 6.88 -6.61 -9.55
C ALA A 32 6.69 -7.66 -10.66
N HIS A 33 7.24 -8.87 -10.50
CA HIS A 33 7.23 -9.93 -11.50
C HIS A 33 6.32 -11.10 -11.15
N ARG A 34 5.80 -11.18 -9.91
CA ARG A 34 4.75 -12.14 -9.58
C ARG A 34 3.44 -11.60 -10.14
N THR A 35 3.17 -11.89 -11.40
CA THR A 35 1.98 -11.45 -12.12
C THR A 35 1.47 -12.58 -13.02
N HIS A 36 0.17 -12.57 -13.32
CA HIS A 36 -0.39 -13.49 -14.30
C HIS A 36 -0.26 -12.90 -15.73
N PRO A 37 0.09 -13.68 -16.76
CA PRO A 37 0.26 -13.15 -18.13
C PRO A 37 -0.96 -12.39 -18.69
N VAL A 38 -2.17 -12.84 -18.36
CA VAL A 38 -3.43 -12.15 -18.71
C VAL A 38 -3.51 -10.75 -18.09
N ASP A 39 -3.10 -10.61 -16.83
CA ASP A 39 -3.04 -9.31 -16.14
C ASP A 39 -2.07 -8.37 -16.86
N THR A 40 -0.84 -8.85 -17.06
CA THR A 40 0.21 -8.11 -17.78
C THR A 40 -0.21 -7.73 -19.20
N GLY A 41 -0.89 -8.62 -19.92
CA GLY A 41 -1.39 -8.36 -21.27
C GLY A 41 -2.44 -7.25 -21.31
N ILE A 42 -3.43 -7.31 -20.42
CA ILE A 42 -4.52 -6.32 -20.35
C ILE A 42 -4.01 -4.95 -19.88
N THR A 43 -3.12 -4.93 -18.88
CA THR A 43 -2.56 -3.67 -18.40
C THR A 43 -1.67 -3.01 -19.47
N ASN A 44 -0.78 -3.78 -20.11
CA ASN A 44 0.12 -3.24 -21.14
C ASN A 44 -0.59 -2.85 -22.45
N SER A 45 -1.68 -3.52 -22.83
CA SER A 45 -2.37 -3.24 -24.09
C SER A 45 -2.86 -1.79 -24.18
N GLY A 46 -3.30 -1.20 -23.07
CA GLY A 46 -3.76 0.20 -23.06
C GLY A 46 -2.69 1.18 -23.52
N PHE A 47 -1.43 0.99 -23.10
CA PHE A 47 -0.33 1.85 -23.54
C PHE A 47 0.08 1.57 -24.99
N ALA A 48 0.17 0.29 -25.37
CA ALA A 48 0.47 -0.10 -26.74
C ALA A 48 -0.54 0.48 -27.74
N ILE A 49 -1.84 0.45 -27.41
CA ILE A 49 -2.90 1.03 -28.24
C ILE A 49 -2.70 2.54 -28.41
N VAL A 50 -2.43 3.27 -27.31
CA VAL A 50 -2.17 4.72 -27.39
C VAL A 50 -0.93 5.01 -28.22
N ALA A 51 0.15 4.26 -28.03
CA ALA A 51 1.38 4.44 -28.82
C ALA A 51 1.13 4.26 -30.33
N LEU A 52 0.33 3.26 -30.71
CA LEU A 52 -0.04 3.02 -32.10
C LEU A 52 -0.97 4.11 -32.66
N LEU A 53 -1.96 4.56 -31.88
CA LEU A 53 -2.91 5.59 -32.32
C LEU A 53 -2.26 6.95 -32.58
N PHE A 54 -1.19 7.27 -31.85
CA PHE A 54 -0.48 8.54 -31.94
C PHE A 54 0.86 8.44 -32.69
N ASP A 55 1.12 7.32 -33.38
CA ASP A 55 2.35 7.06 -34.13
C ASP A 55 3.63 7.37 -33.33
N VAL A 56 3.66 6.92 -32.07
CA VAL A 56 4.79 7.12 -31.18
C VAL A 56 5.99 6.35 -31.73
N ASN A 57 7.07 7.06 -32.05
CA ASN A 57 8.26 6.43 -32.59
C ASN A 57 8.86 5.37 -31.64
N ALA A 58 9.52 4.37 -32.22
CA ALA A 58 10.05 3.22 -31.49
C ALA A 58 11.03 3.60 -30.36
N THR A 59 11.85 4.64 -30.56
CA THR A 59 12.81 5.10 -29.54
C THR A 59 12.08 5.67 -28.32
N ALA A 60 11.07 6.51 -28.53
CA ALA A 60 10.26 7.07 -27.44
C ALA A 60 9.51 5.97 -26.69
N TYR A 61 8.92 5.01 -27.41
CA TYR A 61 8.26 3.85 -26.83
C TYR A 61 9.24 3.00 -25.98
N ALA A 62 10.45 2.77 -26.47
CA ALA A 62 11.47 2.01 -25.75
C ALA A 62 11.94 2.71 -24.48
N ILE A 63 12.20 4.02 -24.54
CA ILE A 63 12.58 4.83 -23.36
C ILE A 63 11.47 4.79 -22.31
N PHE A 64 10.23 4.99 -22.73
CA PHE A 64 9.08 4.90 -21.82
C PHE A 64 8.98 3.51 -21.19
N SER A 65 9.10 2.45 -21.99
CA SER A 65 8.99 1.06 -21.51
C SER A 65 10.08 0.73 -20.48
N LEU A 66 11.31 1.19 -20.72
CA LEU A 66 12.42 1.02 -19.78
C LEU A 66 12.15 1.76 -18.46
N GLN A 67 11.69 3.01 -18.54
CA GLN A 67 11.33 3.76 -17.34
C GLN A 67 10.13 3.12 -16.60
N PHE A 68 9.13 2.62 -17.31
CA PHE A 68 8.00 1.94 -16.71
C PHE A 68 8.46 0.67 -15.96
N ALA A 69 9.34 -0.12 -16.57
CA ALA A 69 9.89 -1.31 -15.95
C ALA A 69 10.72 -0.97 -14.70
N PHE A 70 11.59 0.03 -14.78
CA PHE A 70 12.36 0.51 -13.63
C PHE A 70 11.45 1.00 -12.50
N HIS A 71 10.45 1.82 -12.83
CA HIS A 71 9.51 2.33 -11.83
C HIS A 71 8.68 1.20 -11.21
N SER A 72 8.33 0.17 -11.98
CA SER A 72 7.66 -1.02 -11.47
C SER A 72 8.51 -1.73 -10.42
N LEU A 73 9.81 -1.91 -10.66
CA LEU A 73 10.73 -2.46 -9.66
C LEU A 73 10.79 -1.59 -8.41
N LEU A 74 10.97 -0.29 -8.59
CA LEU A 74 11.12 0.68 -7.52
C LEU A 74 9.89 0.70 -6.60
N LYS A 75 8.68 0.81 -7.12
CA LYS A 75 7.46 0.92 -6.31
C LYS A 75 7.10 -0.36 -5.54
N HIS A 76 7.68 -1.50 -5.89
CA HIS A 76 7.54 -2.75 -5.12
C HIS A 76 8.72 -2.99 -4.18
N SER A 77 9.82 -2.24 -4.33
CA SER A 77 11.01 -2.47 -3.50
C SER A 77 10.76 -2.18 -2.03
N ASN A 78 11.48 -2.87 -1.15
CA ASN A 78 11.50 -2.63 0.30
C ASN A 78 12.28 -1.36 0.70
N VAL A 79 12.44 -0.40 -0.21
CA VAL A 79 13.18 0.84 0.02
C VAL A 79 12.32 1.84 0.79
N ALA A 80 12.66 2.04 2.06
CA ALA A 80 12.03 3.01 2.94
C ALA A 80 12.79 4.35 2.94
N VAL A 81 12.55 5.19 1.94
CA VAL A 81 13.11 6.55 1.86
C VAL A 81 12.02 7.60 1.96
N GLY A 82 12.36 8.76 2.53
CA GLY A 82 11.46 9.92 2.57
C GLY A 82 11.33 10.57 1.19
N TRP A 83 10.17 10.42 0.54
CA TRP A 83 9.92 10.95 -0.82
C TRP A 83 9.60 12.46 -0.85
N GLY A 84 9.40 13.09 0.31
CA GLY A 84 9.10 14.52 0.39
C GLY A 84 7.94 14.94 -0.52
N TRP A 85 8.18 15.93 -1.37
CA TRP A 85 7.19 16.42 -2.34
C TRP A 85 7.01 15.50 -3.55
N LEU A 86 7.98 14.62 -3.86
CA LEU A 86 7.89 13.70 -5.01
C LEU A 86 6.75 12.70 -4.85
N ARG A 87 6.30 12.41 -3.62
CA ARG A 87 5.13 11.56 -3.36
C ARG A 87 3.86 12.03 -4.06
N TRP A 88 3.77 13.33 -4.39
CA TRP A 88 2.62 13.90 -5.09
C TRP A 88 2.68 13.75 -6.60
N LEU A 89 3.87 13.47 -7.15
CA LEU A 89 4.11 13.32 -8.58
C LEU A 89 4.23 11.86 -8.97
N TYR A 90 5.02 11.08 -8.26
CA TYR A 90 5.29 9.68 -8.57
C TYR A 90 4.73 8.75 -7.50
N VAL A 91 4.23 7.60 -7.95
CA VAL A 91 3.87 6.48 -7.09
C VAL A 91 5.13 6.00 -6.38
N THR A 92 5.14 6.10 -5.06
CA THR A 92 6.27 5.69 -4.22
C THR A 92 6.12 4.23 -3.78
N PRO A 93 7.18 3.59 -3.25
CA PRO A 93 7.07 2.31 -2.56
C PRO A 93 5.96 2.33 -1.52
N THR A 94 5.95 3.29 -0.60
CA THR A 94 4.88 3.41 0.42
C THR A 94 3.48 3.47 -0.21
N PHE A 95 3.27 4.30 -1.23
CA PHE A 95 1.96 4.42 -1.90
C PHE A 95 1.48 3.08 -2.47
N HIS A 96 2.37 2.35 -3.16
CA HIS A 96 2.04 1.08 -3.80
C HIS A 96 2.00 -0.09 -2.82
N HIS A 97 2.76 -0.05 -1.72
CA HIS A 97 2.66 -1.03 -0.66
C HIS A 97 1.29 -0.97 0.03
N TRP A 98 0.77 0.25 0.25
CA TRP A 98 -0.59 0.42 0.77
C TRP A 98 -1.67 -0.07 -0.20
N HIS A 99 -1.42 -0.05 -1.50
CA HIS A 99 -2.29 -0.72 -2.47
C HIS A 99 -2.29 -2.25 -2.28
N HIS A 100 -1.14 -2.83 -1.96
CA HIS A 100 -0.96 -4.26 -1.67
C HIS A 100 -1.37 -4.69 -0.26
N ALA A 101 -1.83 -3.75 0.58
CA ALA A 101 -2.11 -4.04 1.97
C ALA A 101 -3.37 -4.88 2.15
N ASN A 102 -3.27 -5.97 2.90
CA ASN A 102 -4.42 -6.76 3.35
C ASN A 102 -4.95 -6.20 4.67
N VAL A 103 -5.48 -4.96 4.61
CA VAL A 103 -6.09 -4.25 5.73
C VAL A 103 -7.30 -3.44 5.24
N ALA A 104 -8.41 -3.51 5.98
CA ALA A 104 -9.72 -3.07 5.50
C ALA A 104 -9.78 -1.61 5.00
N HIS A 105 -9.08 -0.68 5.65
CA HIS A 105 -9.12 0.74 5.26
C HIS A 105 -8.29 1.06 4.00
N ALA A 106 -7.41 0.15 3.58
CA ALA A 106 -6.57 0.27 2.40
C ALA A 106 -7.14 -0.47 1.18
N HIS A 107 -8.20 -1.27 1.36
CA HIS A 107 -8.89 -1.92 0.26
C HIS A 107 -9.39 -0.90 -0.76
N ASP A 108 -9.26 -1.24 -2.04
CA ASP A 108 -9.70 -0.41 -3.16
C ASP A 108 -9.10 1.02 -3.16
N LYS A 109 -7.83 1.14 -2.75
CA LYS A 109 -7.05 2.39 -2.81
C LYS A 109 -5.85 2.29 -3.74
N ASN A 110 -5.33 3.44 -4.16
CA ASN A 110 -4.00 3.57 -4.80
C ASN A 110 -3.80 2.75 -6.09
N PHE A 111 -4.74 2.82 -7.04
CA PHE A 111 -4.72 2.07 -8.30
C PHE A 111 -3.72 2.61 -9.35
N ALA A 112 -3.17 3.80 -9.17
CA ALA A 112 -2.28 4.43 -10.13
C ALA A 112 -1.01 3.59 -10.37
N ALA A 113 -0.66 3.40 -11.63
CA ALA A 113 0.57 2.69 -11.98
C ALA A 113 1.84 3.53 -11.80
N GLN A 114 1.77 4.84 -12.12
CA GLN A 114 2.93 5.75 -12.13
C GLN A 114 2.67 7.08 -11.43
N PHE A 115 1.50 7.69 -11.62
CA PHE A 115 1.19 9.04 -11.14
C PHE A 115 -0.01 9.02 -10.17
N PRO A 116 0.19 9.35 -8.88
CA PRO A 116 -0.88 9.35 -7.86
C PRO A 116 -2.02 10.33 -8.16
N LEU A 117 -1.77 11.30 -9.04
CA LEU A 117 -2.79 12.24 -9.54
C LEU A 117 -4.06 11.52 -9.99
N TRP A 118 -3.92 10.34 -10.61
CA TRP A 118 -5.06 9.53 -11.00
C TRP A 118 -5.98 9.20 -9.82
N ASP A 119 -5.44 8.61 -8.75
CA ASP A 119 -6.22 8.27 -7.57
C ASP A 119 -6.74 9.51 -6.83
N ARG A 120 -6.01 10.62 -6.88
CA ARG A 120 -6.47 11.89 -6.30
C ARG A 120 -7.68 12.43 -7.04
N LEU A 121 -7.69 12.36 -8.37
CA LEU A 121 -8.82 12.80 -9.20
C LEU A 121 -10.07 11.94 -8.96
N PHE A 122 -9.90 10.65 -8.65
CA PHE A 122 -11.00 9.70 -8.46
C PHE A 122 -11.31 9.38 -6.98
N GLY A 123 -10.69 10.07 -6.02
CA GLY A 123 -10.96 9.90 -4.59
C GLY A 123 -10.49 8.57 -4.00
N THR A 124 -9.53 7.89 -4.63
CA THR A 124 -9.01 6.58 -4.22
C THR A 124 -7.60 6.65 -3.64
N ALA A 125 -7.05 7.85 -3.46
CA ALA A 125 -5.69 8.05 -2.94
C ALA A 125 -5.64 7.93 -1.41
N LEU A 126 -4.82 7.01 -0.91
CA LEU A 126 -4.38 6.88 0.48
C LEU A 126 -2.91 7.32 0.57
N MET A 127 -2.68 8.52 1.10
CA MET A 127 -1.36 9.19 1.12
C MET A 127 -0.97 9.73 2.51
N THR A 128 -1.77 9.45 3.54
CA THR A 128 -1.52 9.86 4.93
C THR A 128 -0.42 9.04 5.59
N GLU A 129 -0.18 7.85 5.07
CA GLU A 129 0.72 6.87 5.66
C GLU A 129 2.18 7.16 5.32
N SER A 130 3.03 7.20 6.34
CA SER A 130 4.48 7.41 6.21
C SER A 130 5.28 6.11 6.28
N GLN A 131 4.67 5.05 6.82
CA GLN A 131 5.26 3.72 6.97
C GLN A 131 4.56 2.72 6.05
N GLY A 132 5.16 1.54 5.85
CA GLY A 132 4.50 0.44 5.14
C GLY A 132 3.34 -0.16 5.97
N PRO A 133 2.41 -0.89 5.32
CA PRO A 133 1.32 -1.58 6.01
C PRO A 133 1.83 -2.70 6.91
N ALA A 134 1.01 -3.08 7.90
CA ALA A 134 1.33 -4.16 8.83
C ALA A 134 1.21 -5.57 8.22
N ARG A 135 0.46 -5.73 7.11
CA ARG A 135 0.17 -7.02 6.49
C ARG A 135 -0.04 -6.88 4.98
N TYR A 136 0.58 -7.77 4.21
CA TYR A 136 0.35 -7.96 2.78
C TYR A 136 -0.38 -9.29 2.51
N GLY A 137 -0.55 -9.65 1.24
CA GLY A 137 -1.18 -10.90 0.82
C GLY A 137 -2.65 -10.74 0.47
N VAL A 138 -3.33 -11.87 0.29
CA VAL A 138 -4.78 -11.94 0.07
C VAL A 138 -5.36 -13.10 0.87
N ASP A 139 -6.66 -13.04 1.15
CA ASP A 139 -7.37 -14.15 1.82
C ASP A 139 -7.66 -15.32 0.85
N ASP A 140 -7.49 -15.11 -0.45
CA ASP A 140 -7.62 -16.16 -1.46
C ASP A 140 -6.42 -17.14 -1.38
N PRO A 141 -6.63 -18.46 -1.49
CA PRO A 141 -5.56 -19.47 -1.37
C PRO A 141 -4.77 -19.60 -2.68
N VAL A 142 -4.04 -18.55 -3.07
CA VAL A 142 -3.23 -18.51 -4.28
C VAL A 142 -1.99 -19.41 -4.11
N PRO A 143 -1.76 -20.41 -4.99
CA PRO A 143 -0.58 -21.26 -4.90
C PRO A 143 0.74 -20.49 -5.11
N MET A 144 1.78 -20.88 -4.37
CA MET A 144 3.12 -20.28 -4.52
C MET A 144 3.89 -20.81 -5.73
N THR A 145 3.57 -22.01 -6.19
CA THR A 145 4.21 -22.63 -7.37
C THR A 145 3.83 -21.89 -8.66
N PHE A 146 4.77 -21.76 -9.59
CA PHE A 146 4.54 -21.13 -10.90
C PHE A 146 3.35 -21.71 -11.66
N LEU A 147 3.27 -23.04 -11.81
CA LEU A 147 2.15 -23.67 -12.51
C LEU A 147 0.83 -23.47 -11.77
N GLY A 148 0.86 -23.54 -10.44
CA GLY A 148 -0.33 -23.30 -9.62
C GLY A 148 -0.87 -21.88 -9.77
N SER A 149 -0.02 -20.86 -9.84
CA SER A 149 -0.46 -19.47 -10.03
C SER A 149 -1.03 -19.21 -11.43
N LEU A 150 -0.55 -19.91 -12.46
CA LEU A 150 -1.12 -19.85 -13.81
C LEU A 150 -2.50 -20.51 -13.92
N ILE A 151 -2.74 -21.60 -13.18
CA ILE A 151 -4.01 -22.34 -13.24
C ILE A 151 -5.04 -21.74 -12.27
N PHE A 152 -4.60 -21.11 -11.19
CA PHE A 152 -5.44 -20.54 -10.14
C PHE A 152 -6.68 -19.78 -10.63
N PRO A 153 -6.58 -18.88 -11.63
CA PRO A 153 -7.75 -18.11 -12.06
C PRO A 153 -8.89 -18.94 -12.64
N PHE A 154 -8.57 -20.13 -13.15
CA PHE A 154 -9.53 -21.04 -13.77
C PHE A 154 -10.11 -22.06 -12.78
N TRP A 155 -9.48 -22.25 -11.62
CA TRP A 155 -9.86 -23.25 -10.61
C TRP A 155 -10.50 -22.68 -9.34
N SER A 156 -10.28 -21.40 -9.03
CA SER A 156 -10.80 -20.73 -7.83
C SER A 156 -12.34 -20.62 -7.74
N GLY A 157 -13.09 -21.26 -8.64
CA GLY A 157 -14.55 -21.32 -8.67
C GLY A 157 -15.22 -22.10 -7.52
N ARG A 158 -14.50 -22.60 -6.52
CA ARG A 158 -15.09 -23.35 -5.38
C ARG A 158 -14.97 -22.65 -4.01
N ALA A 159 -14.16 -21.60 -3.86
CA ALA A 159 -13.84 -21.07 -2.53
C ALA A 159 -14.86 -20.06 -1.96
N ARG A 160 -15.73 -19.45 -2.78
CA ARG A 160 -16.66 -18.39 -2.32
C ARG A 160 -18.02 -18.85 -1.79
N ILE A 161 -18.33 -20.15 -1.74
CA ILE A 161 -19.61 -20.63 -1.14
C ILE A 161 -19.48 -20.97 0.36
N ALA A 162 -18.27 -21.18 0.89
CA ALA A 162 -18.10 -21.53 2.30
C ALA A 162 -18.00 -20.32 3.26
N ALA A 163 -17.59 -19.14 2.76
CA ALA A 163 -17.42 -17.95 3.61
C ALA A 163 -18.74 -17.21 3.93
N GLY A 164 -19.84 -17.53 3.24
CA GLY A 164 -21.17 -17.00 3.52
C GLY A 164 -21.99 -17.82 4.52
N ALA A 165 -21.46 -18.95 5.02
CA ALA A 165 -22.14 -19.85 5.96
C ALA A 165 -21.57 -19.78 7.39
N VAL A 166 -20.59 -18.91 7.65
CA VAL A 166 -20.04 -18.64 8.99
C VAL A 166 -20.09 -17.13 9.27
N SER A 167 -21.25 -16.51 9.02
CA SER A 167 -21.63 -15.29 9.75
C SER A 167 -22.54 -15.70 10.91
N GLY A 168 -21.98 -16.48 11.83
CA GLY A 168 -22.47 -16.57 13.19
C GLY A 168 -21.73 -15.50 13.97
N ASP A 169 -22.40 -14.38 14.20
CA ASP A 169 -21.99 -13.31 15.11
C ASP A 169 -21.67 -13.88 16.51
N PRO A 170 -20.43 -13.80 17.01
CA PRO A 170 -20.16 -13.91 18.42
C PRO A 170 -19.97 -12.49 18.96
N GLU A 171 -21.11 -11.89 19.33
CA GLU A 171 -21.31 -11.36 20.67
C GLU A 171 -20.20 -10.44 21.18
N HIS A 172 -20.47 -9.14 21.05
CA HIS A 172 -20.21 -8.09 22.04
C HIS A 172 -19.53 -8.59 23.33
N ARG A 173 -18.19 -8.67 23.34
CA ARG A 173 -17.45 -8.92 24.58
C ARG A 173 -17.14 -7.56 25.24
N PRO A 174 -17.56 -7.34 26.49
CA PRO A 174 -17.40 -6.05 27.14
C PRO A 174 -15.93 -5.76 27.41
N GLU A 175 -15.61 -4.48 27.29
CA GLU A 175 -14.34 -3.83 27.55
C GLU A 175 -13.71 -4.33 28.87
N GLN A 176 -12.61 -5.06 28.78
CA GLN A 176 -11.79 -5.40 29.94
C GLN A 176 -10.85 -4.22 30.24
N ARG A 177 -11.29 -3.36 31.15
CA ARG A 177 -10.47 -2.35 31.83
C ARG A 177 -9.31 -3.03 32.56
N PRO A 178 -8.03 -2.70 32.29
CA PRO A 178 -6.95 -3.11 33.17
C PRO A 178 -6.98 -2.28 34.46
N GLU A 179 -6.85 -2.98 35.57
CA GLU A 179 -6.85 -2.49 36.96
C GLU A 179 -6.00 -1.24 37.20
N GLN A 180 -6.58 -0.32 37.96
CA GLN A 180 -5.84 0.69 38.72
C GLN A 180 -4.94 -0.04 39.71
N ARG A 181 -3.61 0.04 39.53
CA ARG A 181 -2.65 -0.34 40.58
C ARG A 181 -2.73 0.65 41.74
N PRO A 182 -2.63 0.20 43.00
CA PRO A 182 -2.67 1.10 44.16
C PRO A 182 -1.41 1.94 44.26
N ASP A 183 -1.59 3.20 44.67
CA ASP A 183 -0.56 4.11 45.15
C ASP A 183 0.30 3.47 46.24
N MET A 184 1.62 3.51 46.04
CA MET A 184 2.61 3.45 47.12
C MET A 184 3.53 4.65 46.95
N ALA A 185 3.23 5.69 47.72
CA ALA A 185 4.16 6.76 48.01
C ALA A 185 5.28 6.21 48.90
N ASP A 186 6.54 6.46 48.54
CA ASP A 186 7.54 6.96 49.48
C ASP A 186 8.74 7.58 48.73
N HIS A 187 9.26 8.61 49.38
CA HIS A 187 10.24 9.64 49.12
C HIS A 187 11.59 9.23 48.53
N SER A 188 12.06 10.01 47.54
CA SER A 188 13.44 10.49 47.51
C SER A 188 13.59 11.77 46.67
N GLY A 189 13.68 12.91 47.36
CA GLY A 189 14.59 14.04 47.10
C GLY A 189 14.78 14.61 45.67
N ARG A 190 14.08 15.72 45.41
CA ARG A 190 14.64 17.08 45.18
C ARG A 190 15.83 17.24 44.21
N SER A 191 15.59 17.86 43.05
CA SER A 191 16.01 19.26 42.73
C SER A 191 15.67 19.64 41.28
N ASP A 192 14.65 20.49 41.09
CA ASP A 192 14.36 21.17 39.81
C ASP A 192 15.40 22.29 39.58
N HIS A 193 16.32 22.05 38.66
CA HIS A 193 17.18 23.07 38.05
C HIS A 193 16.69 23.33 36.62
N SER A 194 15.59 24.07 36.45
CA SER A 194 15.24 24.62 35.13
C SER A 194 14.31 25.84 35.16
N VAL A 195 13.96 26.37 36.34
CA VAL A 195 13.08 27.55 36.46
C VAL A 195 13.87 28.82 36.81
N ASP A 196 15.12 28.70 37.26
CA ASP A 196 15.97 29.86 37.62
C ASP A 196 16.60 30.60 36.42
N GLU A 197 16.77 29.97 35.25
CA GLU A 197 17.41 30.66 34.11
C GLU A 197 16.47 31.63 33.38
N ALA A 198 15.15 31.37 33.39
CA ALA A 198 14.18 32.25 32.73
C ALA A 198 13.94 33.54 33.53
N GLN A 199 13.96 33.47 34.87
CA GLN A 199 13.80 34.66 35.73
C GLN A 199 15.10 35.46 35.89
N ALA A 200 16.28 34.82 35.74
CA ALA A 200 17.57 35.52 35.77
C ALA A 200 17.83 36.37 34.51
N MET A 201 17.29 35.98 33.34
CA MET A 201 17.44 36.75 32.10
C MET A 201 16.53 38.00 32.04
N GLU A 202 15.37 37.97 32.70
CA GLU A 202 14.43 39.10 32.69
C GLU A 202 14.88 40.26 33.61
N LEU A 203 15.61 39.95 34.69
CA LEU A 203 16.17 40.95 35.61
C LEU A 203 17.42 41.67 35.06
N ALA A 204 18.18 41.06 34.14
CA ALA A 204 19.35 41.69 33.52
C ALA A 204 18.99 42.70 32.40
N ALA A 205 17.77 42.62 31.84
CA ALA A 205 17.31 43.52 30.78
C ALA A 205 16.70 44.84 31.30
N LEU A 206 16.46 44.97 32.61
CA LEU A 206 15.87 46.16 33.23
C LEU A 206 16.89 47.07 33.95
N GLN A 207 18.20 46.81 33.80
CA GLN A 207 19.27 47.60 34.41
C GLN A 207 20.39 48.05 33.44
N ALA A 208 20.11 48.07 32.13
CA ALA A 208 20.95 48.70 31.09
C ALA A 208 20.13 49.75 30.32
#